data_AF-A0A1W1BZE0-F1
#
_entry.id   AF-A0A1W1BZE0-F1
#
_cell.length_a   1.000
_cell.length_b   1.000
_cell.length_c   1.000
_cell.angle_alpha   90.00
_cell.angle_beta   90.00
_cell.angle_gamma   90.00
#
_symmetry.space_group_name_H-M   'P 1'
#
loop_
_entity.id
_entity.type
_entity.pdbx_description
1 polymer ?
#
loop_
_entity_poly.entity_id
_entity_poly.type
_entity_poly.pdbx_seq_one_letter_code
_entity_poly.pdbx_strand_id
1 'polypeptide(L)'
;MKVLILGIGNILWADEGFGVRTVETINKQYQFNDDVKLIDGGTQGLYLIQHVQECDLLIVFDAIDYGLKPGTMKLIYDEEVPKFMGVKKMSLHQTGFQEVLSTAELTGKSPSHILLIGVQPMQLDDFGGSLCDEVKAQIQPAIKGCLKHLDKYSISYKKRTKPLDESEGVNSSTIAMADYELNRPSEALACRKGDERILLDNSFEQRDVELIDYNCKTNVFVDSRKHFEDK
;
A
#
# COMPACT_ATOMS: atom_id res chain seq x y z
N MET A 1 -18.48 -7.46 -16.47
CA MET A 1 -17.87 -6.39 -15.67
C MET A 1 -16.50 -6.87 -15.27
N LYS A 2 -15.44 -6.23 -15.73
CA LYS A 2 -14.06 -6.56 -15.38
C LYS A 2 -13.70 -5.91 -14.05
N VAL A 3 -13.13 -6.68 -13.14
CA VAL A 3 -12.76 -6.24 -11.79
C VAL A 3 -11.26 -6.36 -11.60
N LEU A 4 -10.65 -5.32 -11.06
CA LEU A 4 -9.27 -5.35 -10.60
C LEU A 4 -9.23 -5.19 -9.08
N ILE A 5 -8.67 -6.18 -8.40
CA ILE A 5 -8.35 -6.14 -6.96
C ILE A 5 -6.84 -5.92 -6.85
N LEU A 6 -6.44 -4.78 -6.31
CA LEU A 6 -5.08 -4.29 -6.33
C LEU A 6 -4.57 -4.06 -4.91
N GLY A 7 -3.42 -4.64 -4.58
CA GLY A 7 -2.71 -4.39 -3.33
C GLY A 7 -1.57 -3.42 -3.61
N ILE A 8 -1.54 -2.28 -2.93
CA ILE A 8 -0.46 -1.31 -3.05
C ILE A 8 0.29 -1.29 -1.73
N GLY A 9 1.59 -1.05 -1.81
CA GLY A 9 2.42 -0.82 -0.65
C GLY A 9 3.78 -1.53 -0.73
N ASN A 10 4.57 -1.34 0.32
CA ASN A 10 5.91 -1.91 0.40
C ASN A 10 5.98 -2.93 1.53
N ILE A 11 6.06 -4.22 1.18
CA ILE A 11 6.17 -5.32 2.15
C ILE A 11 7.42 -5.26 3.03
N LEU A 12 8.42 -4.46 2.64
CA LEU A 12 9.65 -4.25 3.40
C LEU A 12 9.52 -3.08 4.38
N TRP A 13 8.42 -2.32 4.40
CA TRP A 13 8.24 -1.17 5.29
C TRP A 13 7.09 -1.39 6.28
N ALA A 14 7.24 -2.38 7.15
CA ALA A 14 6.28 -2.69 8.21
C ALA A 14 4.82 -2.67 7.73
N ASP A 15 4.00 -1.75 8.27
CA ASP A 15 2.57 -1.68 7.94
C ASP A 15 2.28 -1.23 6.51
N GLU A 16 3.24 -0.63 5.79
CA GLU A 16 3.09 -0.36 4.35
C GLU A 16 2.84 -1.62 3.54
N GLY A 17 3.19 -2.80 4.06
CA GLY A 17 2.90 -4.07 3.39
C GLY A 17 1.41 -4.43 3.36
N PHE A 18 0.53 -3.72 4.07
CA PHE A 18 -0.86 -4.14 4.32
C PHE A 18 -1.63 -4.46 3.04
N GLY A 19 -1.56 -3.59 2.03
CA GLY A 19 -2.34 -3.76 0.80
C GLY A 19 -1.94 -5.03 0.06
N VAL A 20 -0.64 -5.23 -0.11
CA VAL A 20 -0.06 -6.43 -0.72
C VAL A 20 -0.43 -7.69 0.06
N ARG A 21 -0.22 -7.71 1.39
CA ARG A 21 -0.55 -8.86 2.24
C ARG A 21 -2.04 -9.20 2.23
N THR A 22 -2.90 -8.20 2.05
CA THR A 22 -4.34 -8.41 1.92
C THR A 22 -4.67 -9.11 0.61
N VAL A 23 -4.13 -8.68 -0.52
CA VAL A 23 -4.35 -9.34 -1.83
C VAL A 23 -3.78 -10.74 -1.87
N GLU A 24 -2.59 -10.96 -1.31
CA GLU A 24 -2.03 -12.31 -1.13
C GLU A 24 -3.01 -13.22 -0.38
N THR A 25 -3.57 -12.71 0.72
CA THR A 25 -4.51 -13.47 1.55
C THR A 25 -5.82 -13.76 0.81
N ILE A 26 -6.34 -12.81 0.03
CA ILE A 26 -7.51 -13.02 -0.83
C ILE A 26 -7.23 -14.13 -1.84
N ASN A 27 -6.12 -14.06 -2.57
CA ASN A 27 -5.77 -15.05 -3.59
C ASN A 27 -5.62 -16.45 -2.98
N LYS A 28 -5.01 -16.52 -1.78
CA LYS A 28 -4.82 -17.77 -1.04
C LYS A 28 -6.15 -18.39 -0.58
N GLN A 29 -7.13 -17.57 -0.20
CA GLN A 29 -8.38 -18.04 0.42
C GLN A 29 -9.56 -18.16 -0.53
N TYR A 30 -9.56 -17.43 -1.65
CA TYR A 30 -10.71 -17.32 -2.55
C TYR A 30 -10.32 -17.63 -3.99
N GLN A 31 -11.30 -18.13 -4.73
CA GLN A 31 -11.26 -18.29 -6.17
C GLN A 31 -12.33 -17.39 -6.77
N PHE A 32 -11.97 -16.64 -7.81
CA PHE A 32 -12.87 -15.79 -8.56
C PHE A 32 -13.06 -16.34 -9.97
N ASN A 33 -14.05 -15.81 -10.70
CA ASN A 33 -14.18 -16.05 -12.14
C ASN A 33 -13.13 -15.24 -12.94
N ASP A 34 -13.03 -15.53 -14.23
CA ASP A 34 -12.01 -14.94 -15.13
C ASP A 34 -12.14 -13.42 -15.32
N ASP A 35 -13.28 -12.83 -14.92
CA ASP A 35 -13.50 -11.38 -14.96
C ASP A 35 -12.81 -10.63 -13.81
N VAL A 36 -12.30 -11.32 -12.79
CA VAL A 36 -11.64 -10.71 -11.63
C VAL A 36 -10.15 -10.98 -11.67
N LYS A 37 -9.36 -9.91 -11.75
CA LYS A 37 -7.91 -9.95 -11.70
C LYS A 37 -7.42 -9.49 -10.33
N LEU A 38 -6.52 -10.26 -9.73
CA LEU A 38 -5.81 -9.89 -8.51
C LEU A 38 -4.37 -9.53 -8.87
N ILE A 39 -3.89 -8.39 -8.39
CA ILE A 39 -2.53 -7.92 -8.67
C ILE A 39 -1.88 -7.46 -7.36
N ASP A 40 -0.67 -7.95 -7.08
CA ASP A 40 0.28 -7.23 -6.24
C ASP A 40 0.83 -6.07 -7.06
N GLY A 41 0.40 -4.85 -6.72
CA GLY A 41 0.85 -3.63 -7.36
C GLY A 41 2.11 -3.06 -6.74
N GLY A 42 2.52 -3.54 -5.57
CA GLY A 42 3.66 -3.05 -4.81
C GLY A 42 3.77 -1.54 -4.84
N THR A 43 4.91 -1.05 -5.35
CA THR A 43 5.20 0.38 -5.54
C THR A 43 5.32 0.76 -7.03
N GLN A 44 4.59 0.07 -7.93
CA GLN A 44 4.80 0.14 -9.39
C GLN A 44 4.31 1.45 -10.05
N GLY A 45 3.47 2.26 -9.38
CA GLY A 45 3.00 3.55 -9.91
C GLY A 45 2.42 3.44 -11.33
N LEU A 46 2.88 4.29 -12.25
CA LEU A 46 2.40 4.37 -13.65
C LEU A 46 2.43 3.05 -14.44
N TYR A 47 3.23 2.06 -14.06
CA TYR A 47 3.19 0.73 -14.71
C TYR A 47 1.84 0.02 -14.54
N LEU A 48 1.03 0.42 -13.56
CA LEU A 48 -0.30 -0.12 -13.30
C LEU A 48 -1.39 0.45 -14.22
N ILE A 49 -1.09 1.47 -15.03
CA ILE A 49 -2.10 2.22 -15.81
C ILE A 49 -2.93 1.33 -16.73
N GLN A 50 -2.30 0.38 -17.42
CA GLN A 50 -3.00 -0.49 -18.36
C GLN A 50 -4.05 -1.35 -17.64
N HIS A 51 -3.70 -1.87 -16.46
CA HIS A 51 -4.62 -2.68 -15.66
C HIS A 51 -5.79 -1.85 -15.13
N VAL A 52 -5.53 -0.61 -14.70
CA VAL A 52 -6.58 0.30 -14.25
C VAL A 52 -7.51 0.68 -15.41
N GLN A 53 -6.98 0.99 -16.59
CA GLN A 53 -7.78 1.36 -17.76
C GLN A 53 -8.61 0.21 -18.35
N GLU A 54 -8.23 -1.05 -18.07
CA GLU A 54 -8.92 -2.23 -18.58
C GLU A 54 -10.06 -2.72 -17.69
N CYS A 55 -10.21 -2.18 -16.47
CA CYS A 55 -11.21 -2.61 -15.51
C CYS A 55 -12.41 -1.66 -15.41
N ASP A 56 -13.58 -2.20 -15.11
CA ASP A 56 -14.79 -1.42 -14.85
C ASP A 56 -14.90 -1.07 -13.35
N LEU A 57 -14.46 -1.98 -12.49
CA LEU A 57 -14.43 -1.84 -11.03
C LEU A 57 -13.01 -2.04 -10.51
N LEU A 58 -12.48 -1.02 -9.84
CA LEU A 58 -11.17 -1.04 -9.19
C LEU A 58 -11.35 -1.10 -7.66
N ILE A 59 -10.79 -2.11 -7.01
CA ILE A 59 -10.71 -2.22 -5.55
C ILE A 59 -9.24 -2.16 -5.14
N VAL A 60 -8.88 -1.21 -4.30
CA VAL A 60 -7.50 -0.95 -3.87
C VAL A 60 -7.38 -1.17 -2.37
N PHE A 61 -6.35 -1.89 -1.94
CA PHE A 61 -5.93 -1.97 -0.55
C PHE A 61 -4.63 -1.23 -0.33
N ASP A 62 -4.54 -0.47 0.76
CA ASP A 62 -3.36 0.33 1.08
C ASP A 62 -3.26 0.64 2.59
N ALA A 63 -2.05 0.93 3.08
CA ALA A 63 -1.83 1.49 4.41
C ALA A 63 -1.78 3.02 4.31
N ILE A 64 -2.70 3.69 4.99
CA ILE A 64 -2.91 5.13 4.81
C ILE A 64 -2.90 5.82 6.15
N ASP A 65 -2.04 6.82 6.31
CA ASP A 65 -2.05 7.67 7.49
C ASP A 65 -3.24 8.64 7.46
N TYR A 66 -4.29 8.28 8.19
CA TYR A 66 -5.46 9.12 8.41
C TYR A 66 -5.29 10.10 9.58
N GLY A 67 -4.21 10.03 10.36
CA GLY A 67 -4.10 10.69 11.66
C GLY A 67 -5.10 10.14 12.69
N LEU A 68 -5.47 8.86 12.57
CA LEU A 68 -6.43 8.18 13.44
C LEU A 68 -5.72 7.14 14.31
N LYS A 69 -6.48 6.41 15.13
CA LYS A 69 -5.95 5.30 15.93
C LYS A 69 -5.43 4.18 15.00
N PRO A 70 -4.24 3.61 15.25
CA PRO A 70 -3.74 2.45 14.50
C PRO A 70 -4.77 1.32 14.35
N GLY A 71 -4.79 0.69 13.18
CA GLY A 71 -5.78 -0.33 12.80
C GLY A 71 -7.16 0.22 12.44
N THR A 72 -7.39 1.54 12.50
CA THR A 72 -8.66 2.12 12.02
C THR A 72 -8.76 1.96 10.51
N MET A 73 -9.77 1.24 10.04
CA MET A 73 -10.02 1.03 8.62
C MET A 73 -11.05 2.02 8.07
N LYS A 74 -10.83 2.49 6.84
CA LYS A 74 -11.78 3.30 6.07
C LYS A 74 -12.04 2.70 4.69
N LEU A 75 -13.29 2.82 4.26
CA LEU A 75 -13.72 2.49 2.91
C LEU A 75 -14.14 3.80 2.23
N ILE A 76 -13.46 4.14 1.14
CA ILE A 76 -13.67 5.37 0.37
C ILE A 76 -14.11 4.96 -1.02
N TYR A 77 -15.12 5.63 -1.56
CA TYR A 77 -15.79 5.23 -2.79
C TYR A 77 -15.69 6.32 -3.86
N ASP A 78 -15.48 5.88 -5.10
CA ASP A 78 -15.60 6.65 -6.34
C ASP A 78 -14.87 8.01 -6.30
N GLU A 79 -15.58 9.11 -6.51
CA GLU A 79 -15.01 10.46 -6.58
C GLU A 79 -14.27 10.90 -5.32
N GLU A 80 -14.57 10.28 -4.17
CA GLU A 80 -13.86 10.59 -2.93
C GLU A 80 -12.46 9.95 -2.91
N VAL A 81 -12.18 8.95 -3.75
CA VAL A 81 -10.87 8.29 -3.80
C VAL A 81 -9.77 9.23 -4.33
N PRO A 82 -9.87 9.82 -5.54
CA PRO A 82 -8.84 10.75 -6.02
C PRO A 82 -8.67 11.98 -5.12
N LYS A 83 -9.78 12.53 -4.61
CA LYS A 83 -9.76 13.65 -3.65
C LYS A 83 -9.02 13.27 -2.38
N PHE A 84 -9.24 12.05 -1.90
CA PHE A 84 -8.60 11.57 -0.68
C PHE A 84 -7.09 11.34 -0.88
N MET A 85 -6.68 10.79 -2.01
CA MET A 85 -5.27 10.56 -2.33
C MET A 85 -4.48 11.86 -2.57
N GLY A 86 -5.14 12.96 -2.97
CA GLY A 86 -4.47 14.24 -3.21
C GLY A 86 -4.31 15.18 -2.01
N VAL A 87 -4.90 14.89 -0.84
CA VAL A 87 -5.08 15.90 0.24
C VAL A 87 -4.18 15.68 1.48
N LYS A 88 -3.55 14.52 1.66
CA LYS A 88 -2.75 14.20 2.86
C LYS A 88 -1.28 13.87 2.54
N LYS A 89 -0.42 13.85 3.58
CA LYS A 89 0.97 13.39 3.47
C LYS A 89 0.95 11.96 2.93
N MET A 90 1.41 11.77 1.69
CA MET A 90 1.39 10.49 1.00
C MET A 90 2.80 9.90 0.97
N SER A 91 2.90 8.58 1.10
CA SER A 91 4.11 7.83 0.75
C SER A 91 4.41 7.99 -0.75
N LEU A 92 5.66 7.75 -1.17
CA LEU A 92 6.05 7.90 -2.58
C LEU A 92 5.23 7.02 -3.53
N HIS A 93 4.81 5.82 -3.08
CA HIS A 93 4.00 4.93 -3.91
C HIS A 93 2.53 5.36 -3.98
N GLN A 94 2.02 6.05 -2.96
CA GLN A 94 0.68 6.67 -2.99
C GLN A 94 0.63 7.81 -4.00
N THR A 95 1.68 8.64 -4.08
CA THR A 95 1.82 9.64 -5.15
C THR A 95 1.83 8.98 -6.53
N GLY A 96 2.62 7.91 -6.71
CA GLY A 96 2.66 7.17 -7.96
C GLY A 96 1.32 6.57 -8.38
N PHE A 97 0.46 6.17 -7.43
CA PHE A 97 -0.87 5.67 -7.76
C PHE A 97 -1.89 6.78 -8.04
N GLN A 98 -1.76 7.95 -7.41
CA GLN A 98 -2.56 9.11 -7.79
C GLN A 98 -2.31 9.51 -9.26
N GLU A 99 -1.05 9.47 -9.70
CA GLU A 99 -0.69 9.71 -11.11
C GLU A 99 -1.37 8.72 -12.06
N VAL A 100 -1.51 7.44 -11.66
CA VAL A 100 -2.25 6.43 -12.43
C VAL A 100 -3.71 6.84 -12.59
N LEU A 101 -4.39 7.19 -11.49
CA LEU A 101 -5.80 7.58 -11.54
C LEU A 101 -6.01 8.86 -12.38
N SER A 102 -5.16 9.86 -12.18
CA SER A 102 -5.22 11.10 -12.97
C SER A 102 -4.94 10.84 -14.46
N THR A 103 -4.00 9.96 -14.78
CA THR A 103 -3.72 9.58 -16.18
C THR A 103 -4.90 8.84 -16.81
N ALA A 104 -5.55 7.92 -16.07
CA ALA A 104 -6.75 7.23 -16.54
C ALA A 104 -7.88 8.23 -16.82
N GLU A 105 -8.06 9.23 -15.95
CA GLU A 105 -9.06 10.30 -16.13
C GLU A 105 -8.75 11.16 -17.36
N LEU A 106 -7.51 11.66 -17.47
CA LEU A 106 -7.06 12.48 -18.60
C LEU A 106 -7.19 11.78 -19.96
N THR A 107 -7.07 10.45 -19.97
CA THR A 107 -7.21 9.62 -21.18
C THR A 107 -8.64 9.14 -21.42
N GLY A 108 -9.59 9.51 -20.55
CA GLY A 108 -11.01 9.11 -20.67
C GLY A 108 -11.25 7.63 -20.44
N LYS A 109 -10.37 6.96 -19.69
CA LYS A 109 -10.38 5.51 -19.44
C LYS A 109 -10.35 5.18 -17.93
N SER A 110 -10.94 6.02 -17.10
CA SER A 110 -11.11 5.70 -15.68
C SER A 110 -12.08 4.53 -15.48
N PRO A 111 -11.86 3.68 -14.46
CA PRO A 111 -12.86 2.72 -14.02
C PRO A 111 -14.18 3.42 -13.71
N SER A 112 -15.30 2.74 -13.95
CA SER A 112 -16.63 3.26 -13.62
C SER A 112 -16.87 3.31 -12.11
N HIS A 113 -16.21 2.43 -11.37
CA HIS A 113 -16.34 2.32 -9.92
C HIS A 113 -14.97 2.13 -9.27
N ILE A 114 -14.74 2.82 -8.16
CA ILE A 114 -13.50 2.72 -7.40
C ILE A 114 -13.82 2.53 -5.92
N LEU A 115 -13.17 1.58 -5.26
CA LEU A 115 -13.20 1.39 -3.82
C LEU A 115 -11.78 1.35 -3.28
N LEU A 116 -11.46 2.27 -2.39
CA LEU A 116 -10.22 2.24 -1.60
C LEU A 116 -10.53 1.74 -0.19
N ILE A 117 -9.91 0.63 0.20
CA ILE A 117 -9.96 0.05 1.53
C ILE A 117 -8.61 0.28 2.18
N GLY A 118 -8.51 1.33 2.99
CA GLY A 118 -7.26 1.67 3.65
C GLY A 118 -7.30 1.48 5.16
N VAL A 119 -6.14 1.18 5.75
CA VAL A 119 -5.97 1.01 7.19
C VAL A 119 -4.97 2.02 7.74
N GLN A 120 -5.27 2.58 8.91
CA GLN A 120 -4.33 3.40 9.65
C GLN A 120 -3.14 2.54 10.10
N PRO A 121 -1.91 2.83 9.65
CA PRO A 121 -0.72 2.14 10.11
C PRO A 121 -0.39 2.50 11.56
N MET A 122 0.30 1.61 12.25
CA MET A 122 0.96 1.83 13.54
C MET A 122 2.43 2.23 13.35
N GLN A 123 3.13 1.54 12.45
CA GLN A 123 4.55 1.72 12.19
C GLN A 123 4.82 1.80 10.68
N LEU A 124 5.47 2.88 10.26
CA LEU A 124 5.93 3.10 8.88
C LEU A 124 7.46 3.22 8.79
N ASP A 125 8.13 3.59 9.89
CA ASP A 125 9.56 3.86 9.94
C ASP A 125 10.36 2.61 10.42
N ASP A 126 10.08 1.45 9.84
CA ASP A 126 10.78 0.19 10.15
C ASP A 126 11.11 -0.60 8.88
N PHE A 127 12.29 -0.31 8.30
CA PHE A 127 12.77 -0.99 7.10
C PHE A 127 13.21 -2.43 7.38
N GLY A 128 12.50 -3.37 6.78
CA GLY A 128 12.57 -4.79 7.05
C GLY A 128 11.66 -5.23 8.22
N GLY A 129 10.80 -4.32 8.68
CA GLY A 129 9.65 -4.60 9.52
C GLY A 129 8.64 -5.53 8.84
N SER A 130 7.74 -6.11 9.63
CA SER A 130 6.51 -6.79 9.17
C SER A 130 5.31 -6.04 9.76
N LEU A 131 4.11 -6.41 9.36
CA LEU A 131 2.88 -5.82 9.89
C LEU A 131 2.83 -5.91 11.42
N CYS A 132 2.46 -4.82 12.07
CA CYS A 132 2.05 -4.82 13.48
C CYS A 132 0.76 -5.63 13.65
N ASP A 133 0.57 -6.22 14.83
CA ASP A 133 -0.57 -7.10 15.10
C ASP A 133 -1.92 -6.40 14.89
N GLU A 134 -2.01 -5.12 15.26
CA GLU A 134 -3.21 -4.28 15.09
C GLU A 134 -3.61 -4.14 13.61
N VAL A 135 -2.63 -3.96 12.72
CA VAL A 135 -2.84 -3.80 11.28
C VAL A 135 -3.05 -5.15 10.61
N LYS A 136 -2.27 -6.17 10.99
CA LYS A 136 -2.43 -7.56 10.54
C LYS A 136 -3.82 -8.10 10.85
N ALA A 137 -4.39 -7.73 12.00
CA ALA A 137 -5.76 -8.09 12.37
C ALA A 137 -6.84 -7.49 11.44
N GLN A 138 -6.53 -6.42 10.70
CA GLN A 138 -7.46 -5.79 9.75
C GLN A 138 -7.53 -6.48 8.39
N ILE A 139 -6.64 -7.44 8.08
CA ILE A 139 -6.67 -8.16 6.81
C ILE A 139 -8.04 -8.82 6.59
N GLN A 140 -8.53 -9.62 7.53
CA GLN A 140 -9.82 -10.31 7.39
C GLN A 140 -11.03 -9.33 7.32
N PRO A 141 -11.11 -8.28 8.16
CA PRO A 141 -12.08 -7.20 7.99
C PRO A 141 -12.05 -6.53 6.61
N ALA A 142 -10.87 -6.24 6.06
CA ALA A 142 -10.72 -5.62 4.76
C ALA A 142 -11.20 -6.54 3.63
N ILE A 143 -10.85 -7.83 3.69
CA ILE A 143 -11.37 -8.86 2.76
C ILE A 143 -12.88 -8.90 2.81
N LYS A 144 -13.48 -8.91 4.00
CA LYS A 144 -14.94 -8.89 4.16
C LYS A 144 -15.57 -7.65 3.53
N GLY A 145 -14.93 -6.48 3.68
CA GLY A 145 -15.34 -5.22 3.04
C GLY A 145 -15.34 -5.33 1.51
N CYS A 146 -14.27 -5.87 0.94
CA CYS A 146 -14.12 -6.13 -0.48
C CYS A 146 -15.19 -7.09 -1.01
N LEU A 147 -15.34 -8.27 -0.40
CA LEU A 147 -16.33 -9.27 -0.83
C LEU A 147 -17.77 -8.73 -0.77
N LYS A 148 -18.10 -7.99 0.30
CA LYS A 148 -19.40 -7.31 0.42
C LYS A 148 -19.62 -6.28 -0.70
N HIS A 149 -18.56 -5.61 -1.15
CA HIS A 149 -18.66 -4.69 -2.26
C HIS A 149 -18.86 -5.42 -3.59
N LEU A 150 -18.14 -6.52 -3.81
CA LEU A 150 -18.31 -7.39 -4.98
C LEU A 150 -19.73 -7.97 -5.08
N ASP A 151 -20.36 -8.31 -3.95
CA ASP A 151 -21.74 -8.81 -3.91
C ASP A 151 -22.74 -7.80 -4.53
N LYS A 152 -22.49 -6.49 -4.41
CA LYS A 152 -23.35 -5.45 -5.02
C LYS A 152 -23.39 -5.52 -6.54
N TYR A 153 -22.33 -6.05 -7.14
CA TYR A 153 -22.17 -6.20 -8.59
C TYR A 153 -22.40 -7.65 -9.05
N SER A 154 -22.87 -8.53 -8.16
CA SER A 154 -23.12 -9.94 -8.45
C SER A 154 -21.88 -10.69 -8.97
N ILE A 155 -20.69 -10.28 -8.55
CA ILE A 155 -19.43 -10.94 -8.91
C ILE A 155 -19.31 -12.26 -8.14
N SER A 156 -19.07 -13.36 -8.85
CA SER A 156 -18.99 -14.69 -8.24
C SER A 156 -17.61 -14.97 -7.65
N TYR A 157 -17.58 -15.44 -6.41
CA TYR A 157 -16.38 -15.95 -5.76
C TYR A 157 -16.71 -17.16 -4.90
N LYS A 158 -15.73 -18.04 -4.69
CA LYS A 158 -15.84 -19.22 -3.83
C LYS A 158 -14.68 -19.24 -2.86
N LYS A 159 -14.98 -19.43 -1.57
CA LYS A 159 -13.93 -19.72 -0.59
C LYS A 159 -13.34 -21.09 -0.89
N ARG A 160 -12.02 -21.16 -0.98
CA ARG A 160 -11.31 -22.42 -1.25
C ARG A 160 -11.39 -23.32 -0.02
N THR A 161 -11.56 -24.63 -0.25
CA THR A 161 -11.55 -25.65 0.82
C THR A 161 -10.14 -25.93 1.33
N LYS A 162 -9.15 -25.80 0.44
CA LYS A 162 -7.72 -25.79 0.75
C LYS A 162 -7.13 -24.47 0.28
N PRO A 163 -6.33 -23.79 1.11
CA PRO A 163 -5.57 -22.62 0.67
C PRO A 163 -4.76 -22.93 -0.58
N LEU A 164 -4.61 -21.93 -1.46
CA LEU A 164 -3.73 -22.04 -2.62
C LEU A 164 -2.29 -22.29 -2.17
N ASP A 165 -1.53 -23.06 -2.96
CA ASP A 165 -0.11 -23.29 -2.71
C ASP A 165 0.67 -21.97 -2.85
N GLU A 166 1.77 -21.83 -2.11
CA GLU A 166 2.56 -20.60 -2.12
C GLU A 166 3.27 -20.38 -3.46
N SER A 167 3.59 -21.45 -4.18
CA SER A 167 4.15 -21.39 -5.54
C SER A 167 3.18 -20.88 -6.60
N GLU A 168 1.87 -20.91 -6.30
CA GLU A 168 0.79 -20.42 -7.18
C GLU A 168 0.24 -19.06 -6.71
N GLY A 169 0.89 -18.44 -5.71
CA GLY A 169 0.53 -17.14 -5.17
C GLY A 169 0.70 -15.99 -6.17
N VAL A 170 0.22 -14.80 -5.80
CA VAL A 170 0.48 -13.57 -6.58
C VAL A 170 1.95 -13.12 -6.49
N ASN A 171 2.70 -13.67 -5.51
CA ASN A 171 4.06 -13.31 -5.17
C ASN A 171 4.97 -14.54 -5.06
N SER A 172 6.28 -14.31 -5.10
CA SER A 172 7.29 -15.35 -4.86
C SER A 172 7.19 -15.90 -3.44
N SER A 173 7.36 -17.21 -3.27
CA SER A 173 7.39 -17.86 -1.96
C SER A 173 8.49 -17.29 -1.04
N THR A 174 9.60 -16.82 -1.62
CA THR A 174 10.72 -16.22 -0.86
C THR A 174 10.35 -14.96 -0.08
N ILE A 175 9.25 -14.30 -0.42
CA ILE A 175 8.75 -13.09 0.26
C ILE A 175 7.41 -13.35 0.97
N ALA A 176 6.99 -14.61 1.10
CA ALA A 176 5.83 -15.00 1.87
C ALA A 176 5.99 -14.53 3.33
N MET A 177 4.90 -14.01 3.91
CA MET A 177 4.95 -13.35 5.21
C MET A 177 5.51 -14.25 6.33
N ALA A 178 5.15 -15.53 6.35
CA ALA A 178 5.61 -16.46 7.37
C ALA A 178 7.12 -16.73 7.28
N ASP A 179 7.61 -17.05 6.07
CA ASP A 179 9.03 -17.27 5.83
C ASP A 179 9.85 -16.00 6.08
N TYR A 180 9.32 -14.84 5.69
CA TYR A 180 9.94 -13.55 5.94
C TYR A 180 10.03 -13.23 7.44
N GLU A 181 8.92 -13.37 8.18
CA GLU A 181 8.88 -13.13 9.63
C GLU A 181 9.82 -14.07 10.39
N LEU A 182 9.96 -15.32 9.94
CA LEU A 182 10.83 -16.33 10.55
C LEU A 182 12.32 -16.07 10.29
N ASN A 183 12.68 -15.65 9.07
CA ASN A 183 14.07 -15.57 8.62
C ASN A 183 14.64 -14.15 8.59
N ARG A 184 13.83 -13.12 8.85
CA ARG A 184 14.33 -11.73 8.83
C ARG A 184 15.41 -11.52 9.92
N PRO A 185 16.54 -10.88 9.58
CA PRO A 185 17.58 -10.59 10.55
C PRO A 185 17.08 -9.61 11.62
N SER A 186 17.66 -9.68 12.81
CA SER A 186 17.41 -8.67 13.85
C SER A 186 18.00 -7.32 13.45
N GLU A 187 17.52 -6.23 14.08
CA GLU A 187 18.08 -4.89 13.86
C GLU A 187 19.59 -4.81 14.18
N ALA A 188 20.07 -5.64 15.12
CA ALA A 188 21.49 -5.71 15.45
C ALA A 188 22.36 -6.32 14.32
N LEU A 189 21.78 -7.17 13.47
CA LEU A 189 22.46 -7.77 12.32
C LEU A 189 22.21 -6.98 11.02
N ALA A 190 21.07 -6.31 10.92
CA ALA A 190 20.69 -5.49 9.77
C ALA A 190 20.08 -4.17 10.26
N CYS A 191 20.91 -3.11 10.27
CA CYS A 191 20.50 -1.80 10.74
C CYS A 191 19.30 -1.27 9.94
N ARG A 192 18.25 -0.85 10.66
CA ARG A 192 16.98 -0.37 10.10
C ARG A 192 17.04 1.08 9.59
N LYS A 193 18.07 1.82 10.01
CA LYS A 193 18.20 3.26 9.78
C LYS A 193 19.08 3.61 8.57
N GLY A 194 20.01 2.74 8.21
CA GLY A 194 20.95 3.00 7.13
C GLY A 194 22.20 2.14 7.22
N ASP A 195 23.14 2.38 6.31
CA ASP A 195 24.41 1.64 6.27
C ASP A 195 25.34 2.12 7.39
N GLU A 196 25.78 1.20 8.25
CA GLU A 196 26.68 1.51 9.36
C GLU A 196 28.00 2.14 8.89
N ARG A 197 28.47 1.81 7.68
CA ARG A 197 29.70 2.37 7.11
C ARG A 197 29.57 3.84 6.77
N ILE A 198 28.34 4.35 6.67
CA ILE A 198 28.05 5.77 6.45
C ILE A 198 27.67 6.43 7.77
N LEU A 199 26.79 5.79 8.56
CA LEU A 199 26.29 6.35 9.82
C LEU A 199 27.37 6.44 10.92
N LEU A 200 28.38 5.57 10.89
CA LEU A 200 29.50 5.56 11.85
C LEU A 200 30.77 6.22 11.28
N ASP A 201 30.72 6.71 10.05
CA ASP A 201 31.86 7.38 9.43
C ASP A 201 31.90 8.86 9.83
N ASN A 202 32.86 9.18 10.70
CA ASN A 202 33.08 10.54 11.19
C ASN A 202 33.56 11.53 10.10
N SER A 203 33.81 11.08 8.86
CA SER A 203 34.08 11.96 7.72
C SER A 203 32.79 12.60 7.16
N PHE A 204 31.63 12.02 7.46
CA PHE A 204 30.33 12.60 7.14
C PHE A 204 29.71 13.22 8.40
N GLU A 205 29.50 14.54 8.36
CA GLU A 205 28.69 15.22 9.38
C GLU A 205 27.22 15.04 9.04
N GLN A 206 26.51 14.18 9.79
CA GLN A 206 25.05 14.20 9.78
C GLN A 206 24.60 15.53 10.37
N ARG A 207 24.06 16.41 9.54
CA ARG A 207 23.47 17.68 9.99
C ARG A 207 22.03 17.41 10.41
N ASP A 208 21.74 17.57 11.70
CA ASP A 208 20.37 17.54 12.22
C ASP A 208 19.57 18.80 11.85
N VAL A 209 20.23 19.80 11.24
CA VAL A 209 19.59 21.04 10.81
C VAL A 209 19.05 20.85 9.40
N GLU A 210 17.75 21.12 9.20
CA GLU A 210 17.15 21.14 7.87
C GLU A 210 17.95 22.06 6.94
N LEU A 211 18.23 21.59 5.72
CA LEU A 211 18.85 22.39 4.66
C LEU A 211 17.82 23.37 4.08
N ILE A 212 17.33 24.29 4.91
CA ILE A 212 16.46 25.39 4.47
C ILE A 212 17.34 26.58 4.12
N ASP A 213 17.39 26.92 2.84
CA ASP A 213 17.87 28.23 2.42
C ASP A 213 16.70 29.22 2.47
N TYR A 214 16.59 30.01 3.53
CA TYR A 214 15.51 31.00 3.69
C TYR A 214 15.47 32.08 2.59
N ASN A 215 16.52 32.19 1.77
CA ASN A 215 16.58 33.10 0.63
C ASN A 215 16.19 32.42 -0.70
N CYS A 216 16.08 31.09 -0.72
CA CYS A 216 15.74 30.31 -1.90
C CYS A 216 14.22 30.18 -2.06
N LYS A 217 13.67 30.82 -3.09
CA LYS A 217 12.23 30.74 -3.43
C LYS A 217 11.79 29.35 -3.94
N THR A 218 12.73 28.44 -4.15
CA THR A 218 12.50 27.10 -4.72
C THR A 218 12.89 25.97 -3.77
N ASN A 219 12.91 26.21 -2.46
CA ASN A 219 13.05 25.11 -1.51
C ASN A 219 11.95 24.08 -1.74
N VAL A 220 12.35 22.88 -2.14
CA VAL A 220 11.48 21.71 -2.21
C VAL A 220 11.71 20.92 -0.94
N PHE A 221 10.70 20.83 -0.09
CA PHE A 221 10.75 20.00 1.11
C PHE A 221 10.67 18.53 0.68
N VAL A 222 11.83 17.85 0.65
CA VAL A 222 11.93 16.44 0.22
C VAL A 222 11.58 15.47 1.36
N ASP A 223 11.68 15.93 2.62
CA ASP A 223 11.25 15.18 3.80
C ASP A 223 9.97 15.81 4.36
N SER A 224 8.87 15.07 4.35
CA SER A 224 7.53 15.56 4.70
C SER A 224 7.29 15.64 6.21
N ARG A 225 8.32 15.51 7.04
CA ARG A 225 8.29 15.72 8.49
C ARG A 225 8.19 17.21 8.88
N LYS A 226 7.15 17.92 8.43
CA LYS A 226 6.85 19.26 8.96
C LYS A 226 6.33 19.20 10.40
N HIS A 227 7.04 19.84 11.31
CA HIS A 227 6.46 20.49 12.48
C HIS A 227 5.47 21.56 11.99
N PHE A 228 4.19 21.31 12.19
CA PHE A 228 3.18 22.36 12.16
C PHE A 228 2.97 22.82 13.61
N GLU A 229 3.75 23.80 14.05
CA GLU A 229 3.33 24.70 15.11
C GLU A 229 2.82 26.00 14.44
N ASP A 230 1.62 26.38 14.87
CA ASP A 230 0.92 27.66 14.66
C ASP A 230 0.59 28.13 13.23
N LYS A 231 -0.61 27.72 12.78
CA LYS A 231 -1.60 28.61 12.14
C LYS A 231 -3.03 28.20 12.48
#